data_AF-A0A7V8Y565-F1
#
_entry.id   AF-A0A7V8Y565-F1
#
_cell.length_a   1.000
_cell.length_b   1.000
_cell.length_c   1.000
_cell.angle_alpha   90.00
_cell.angle_beta   90.00
_cell.angle_gamma   90.00
#
_symmetry.space_group_name_H-M   'P 1'
#
loop_
_entity.id
_entity.type
_entity.pdbx_description
1 polymer ?
#
loop_
_entity_poly.entity_id
_entity_poly.type
_entity_poly.pdbx_seq_one_letter_code
_entity_poly.pdbx_strand_id
1 'polypeptide(L)'
;MSAHLSDSTIYGHLWTTPELHVLFDDRGRTQSWLDILAALAHAQADVGLVPAAAAKTIESHANVELLDLDEIGAGNRATGHSTAGLIKSLRALLPESAREWVYHGATVQDVSDTWFGLVMRSVADVVDRDLARCAAAAVAL
;
A
#
# COMPACT_ATOMS: atom_id res chain seq x y z
N MET A 1 15.37 -12.01 14.93
CA MET A 1 16.35 -12.29 13.86
C MET A 1 15.53 -12.42 12.58
N SER A 2 15.77 -11.58 11.56
CA SER A 2 14.99 -11.68 10.32
C SER A 2 15.36 -12.97 9.58
N ALA A 3 14.35 -13.67 9.05
CA ALA A 3 14.54 -14.86 8.23
C ALA A 3 14.79 -14.52 6.75
N HIS A 4 14.36 -13.34 6.29
CA HIS A 4 14.51 -12.92 4.90
C HIS A 4 15.72 -11.97 4.74
N LEU A 5 16.51 -12.19 3.69
CA LEU A 5 17.78 -11.49 3.49
C LEU A 5 17.59 -9.98 3.28
N SER A 6 16.51 -9.56 2.61
CA SER A 6 16.22 -8.13 2.39
C SER A 6 16.00 -7.35 3.69
N ASP A 7 15.56 -8.03 4.76
CA ASP A 7 15.27 -7.41 6.05
C ASP A 7 16.40 -7.64 7.06
N SER A 8 17.54 -8.19 6.61
CA SER A 8 18.71 -8.39 7.45
C SER A 8 19.41 -7.06 7.73
N THR A 9 19.65 -6.76 9.01
CA THR A 9 20.43 -5.58 9.41
C THR A 9 21.90 -5.66 8.99
N ILE A 10 22.42 -6.87 8.79
CA ILE A 10 23.83 -7.10 8.41
C ILE A 10 23.95 -7.20 6.89
N TYR A 11 23.08 -8.00 6.26
CA TYR A 11 23.23 -8.38 4.85
C TYR A 11 22.24 -7.68 3.91
N GLY A 12 21.23 -6.98 4.42
CA GLY A 12 20.13 -6.44 3.61
C GLY A 12 20.59 -5.49 2.51
N HIS A 13 21.65 -4.72 2.76
CA HIS A 13 22.26 -3.81 1.78
C HIS A 13 22.77 -4.50 0.50
N LEU A 14 22.97 -5.83 0.52
CA LEU A 14 23.36 -6.61 -0.66
C LEU A 14 22.16 -7.10 -1.48
N TRP A 15 20.95 -7.07 -0.91
CA TRP A 15 19.75 -7.69 -1.48
C TRP A 15 18.61 -6.72 -1.75
N THR A 16 18.66 -5.51 -1.20
CA THR A 16 17.70 -4.44 -1.45
C THR A 16 18.35 -3.07 -1.25
N THR A 17 17.68 -2.02 -1.72
CA THR A 17 18.01 -0.62 -1.42
C THR A 17 16.96 -0.05 -0.47
N PRO A 18 17.29 1.00 0.32
CA PRO A 18 16.29 1.69 1.13
C PRO A 18 15.09 2.18 0.31
N GLU A 19 15.33 2.66 -0.93
CA GLU A 19 14.30 3.13 -1.86
C GLU A 19 13.30 2.05 -2.26
N LEU A 20 13.77 0.83 -2.54
CA LEU A 20 12.88 -0.27 -2.87
C LEU A 20 12.25 -0.92 -1.63
N HIS A 21 12.99 -1.00 -0.52
CA HIS A 21 12.49 -1.62 0.72
C HIS A 21 11.19 -0.98 1.21
N VAL A 22 11.10 0.35 1.21
CA VAL A 22 9.91 1.09 1.65
C VAL A 22 8.67 0.87 0.77
N LEU A 23 8.81 0.29 -0.41
CA LEU A 23 7.67 -0.03 -1.28
C LEU A 23 7.03 -1.39 -0.93
N PHE A 24 7.82 -2.30 -0.34
CA PHE A 24 7.44 -3.69 -0.10
C PHE A 24 7.21 -4.04 1.36
N ASP A 25 7.75 -3.24 2.29
CA ASP A 25 7.52 -3.45 3.72
C ASP A 25 6.04 -3.28 4.08
N ASP A 26 5.65 -3.77 5.25
CA ASP A 26 4.23 -3.82 5.64
C ASP A 26 3.63 -2.41 5.78
N ARG A 27 4.45 -1.43 6.18
CA ARG A 27 4.03 -0.03 6.29
C ARG A 27 3.75 0.57 4.92
N GLY A 28 4.70 0.47 3.98
CA GLY A 28 4.57 0.98 2.62
C GLY A 28 3.44 0.31 1.84
N ARG A 29 3.32 -1.02 1.95
CA ARG A 29 2.19 -1.76 1.34
C ARG A 29 0.86 -1.28 1.90
N THR A 30 0.75 -1.17 3.22
CA THR A 30 -0.50 -0.76 3.88
C THR A 30 -0.87 0.67 3.51
N GLN A 31 0.09 1.60 3.49
CA GLN A 31 -0.16 2.98 3.03
C GLN A 31 -0.67 2.98 1.58
N SER A 32 -0.02 2.24 0.69
CA SER A 32 -0.44 2.20 -0.72
C SER A 32 -1.84 1.58 -0.88
N TRP A 33 -2.21 0.57 -0.07
CA TRP A 33 -3.58 0.04 -0.06
C TRP A 33 -4.60 1.09 0.41
N LEU A 34 -4.26 1.90 1.43
CA LEU A 34 -5.10 3.01 1.87
C LEU A 34 -5.28 4.07 0.76
N ASP A 35 -4.20 4.42 0.07
CA ASP A 35 -4.23 5.37 -1.05
C ASP A 35 -5.14 4.86 -2.18
N ILE A 36 -5.05 3.57 -2.51
CA ILE A 36 -5.92 2.92 -3.50
C ILE A 36 -7.39 3.00 -3.07
N LEU A 37 -7.70 2.73 -1.80
CA LEU A 37 -9.07 2.79 -1.29
C LEU A 37 -9.63 4.22 -1.29
N ALA A 38 -8.81 5.22 -0.97
CA ALA A 38 -9.20 6.62 -1.07
C ALA A 38 -9.45 7.02 -2.53
N ALA A 39 -8.55 6.66 -3.44
CA ALA A 39 -8.70 6.93 -4.87
C ALA A 39 -9.95 6.23 -5.45
N LEU A 40 -10.24 5.00 -5.04
CA LEU A 40 -11.45 4.28 -5.42
C LEU A 40 -12.71 5.01 -4.93
N ALA A 41 -12.74 5.44 -3.67
CA ALA A 41 -13.89 6.15 -3.12
C ALA A 41 -14.15 7.47 -3.86
N HIS A 42 -13.10 8.20 -4.25
CA HIS A 42 -13.20 9.40 -5.08
C HIS A 42 -13.72 9.09 -6.49
N ALA A 43 -13.14 8.10 -7.16
CA ALA A 43 -13.61 7.68 -8.49
C ALA A 43 -15.09 7.22 -8.47
N GLN A 44 -15.53 6.59 -7.38
CA GLN A 44 -16.93 6.22 -7.18
C GLN A 44 -17.82 7.43 -6.88
N ALA A 45 -17.31 8.44 -6.19
CA ALA A 45 -18.03 9.69 -5.95
C ALA A 45 -18.23 10.50 -7.23
N ASP A 46 -17.24 10.51 -8.13
CA ASP A 46 -17.33 11.19 -9.43
C ASP A 46 -18.49 10.65 -10.29
N VAL A 47 -18.84 9.38 -10.11
CA VAL A 47 -19.97 8.73 -10.80
C VAL A 47 -21.23 8.58 -9.93
N GLY A 48 -21.23 9.17 -8.73
CA GLY A 48 -22.40 9.22 -7.84
C GLY A 48 -22.74 7.93 -7.09
N LEU A 49 -21.82 6.96 -7.03
CA LEU A 49 -22.00 5.71 -6.28
C LEU A 49 -21.71 5.87 -4.79
N VAL A 50 -20.70 6.68 -4.45
CA VAL A 50 -20.31 7.02 -3.06
C VAL A 50 -20.58 8.50 -2.81
N PRO A 51 -21.08 8.91 -1.64
CA PRO A 51 -21.19 10.33 -1.32
C PRO A 51 -19.82 11.02 -1.33
N ALA A 52 -19.68 12.16 -2.02
CA ALA A 52 -18.41 12.90 -2.10
C ALA A 52 -17.83 13.27 -0.71
N ALA A 53 -18.69 13.56 0.27
CA ALA A 53 -18.26 13.81 1.64
C ALA A 53 -17.66 12.55 2.31
N ALA A 54 -18.18 11.36 2.00
CA ALA A 54 -17.64 10.10 2.50
C ALA A 54 -16.27 9.82 1.86
N ALA A 55 -16.12 10.01 0.54
CA ALA A 55 -14.84 9.86 -0.14
C ALA A 55 -13.74 10.76 0.45
N LYS A 56 -14.04 12.04 0.66
CA LYS A 56 -13.13 12.99 1.32
C LYS A 56 -12.79 12.58 2.76
N THR A 57 -13.75 12.04 3.49
CA THR A 57 -13.52 11.58 4.86
C THR A 57 -12.65 10.32 4.89
N ILE A 58 -12.83 9.40 3.93
CA ILE A 58 -11.97 8.22 3.78
C ILE A 58 -10.54 8.65 3.48
N GLU A 59 -10.34 9.55 2.51
CA GLU A 59 -9.02 10.09 2.17
C GLU A 59 -8.32 10.73 3.37
N SER A 60 -9.01 11.55 4.17
CA SER A 60 -8.39 12.20 5.33
C SER A 60 -7.95 11.25 6.44
N HIS A 61 -8.44 9.99 6.43
CA HIS A 61 -8.06 8.94 7.38
C HIS A 61 -7.26 7.81 6.71
N ALA A 62 -6.97 7.91 5.42
CA ALA A 62 -6.18 6.95 4.64
C ALA A 62 -4.68 7.13 4.92
N ASN A 63 -4.29 7.05 6.19
CA ASN A 63 -2.92 7.23 6.66
C ASN A 63 -2.54 6.07 7.60
N VAL A 64 -1.48 5.35 7.24
CA VAL A 64 -0.98 4.19 7.99
C VAL A 64 -0.55 4.57 9.41
N GLU A 65 -0.15 5.81 9.67
CA GLU A 65 0.19 6.28 11.03
C GLU A 65 -1.03 6.36 11.97
N LEU A 66 -2.25 6.33 11.42
CA LEU A 66 -3.48 6.30 12.22
C LEU A 66 -3.90 4.87 12.58
N LEU A 67 -3.19 3.85 12.07
CA LEU A 67 -3.54 2.45 12.22
C LEU A 67 -2.49 1.67 12.99
N ASP A 68 -2.94 0.63 13.68
CA ASP A 68 -2.06 -0.36 14.29
C ASP A 68 -1.86 -1.55 13.34
N LEU A 69 -0.64 -1.72 12.82
CA LEU A 69 -0.28 -2.82 11.92
C LEU A 69 -0.36 -4.19 12.61
N ASP A 70 -0.14 -4.27 13.93
CA ASP A 70 -0.27 -5.52 14.68
C ASP A 70 -1.73 -5.95 14.78
N GLU A 71 -2.66 -5.01 14.97
CA GLU A 71 -4.10 -5.27 14.95
C GLU A 71 -4.58 -5.72 13.55
N ILE A 72 -4.09 -5.06 12.49
CA ILE A 72 -4.39 -5.46 11.11
C ILE A 72 -3.91 -6.89 10.87
N GLY A 73 -2.67 -7.19 11.27
CA GLY A 73 -2.08 -8.52 11.16
C GLY A 73 -2.84 -9.58 11.98
N ALA A 74 -3.34 -9.22 13.16
CA ALA A 74 -4.19 -10.10 13.96
C ALA A 74 -5.53 -10.40 13.27
N GLY A 75 -6.13 -9.40 12.62
CA GLY A 75 -7.35 -9.57 11.81
C GLY A 75 -7.16 -10.54 10.64
N ASN A 76 -6.02 -10.44 9.94
CA ASN A 76 -5.65 -11.41 8.89
C ASN A 76 -5.51 -12.82 9.47
N ARG A 77 -4.76 -13.01 10.56
CA ARG A 77 -4.59 -14.33 11.21
C ARG A 77 -5.91 -14.96 11.65
N ALA A 78 -6.86 -14.14 12.10
CA ALA A 78 -8.16 -14.63 12.57
C ALA A 78 -9.11 -15.03 11.44
N THR A 79 -8.99 -14.43 10.25
CA THR A 79 -9.97 -14.58 9.16
C THR A 79 -9.42 -15.27 7.91
N GLY A 80 -8.10 -15.31 7.74
CA GLY A 80 -7.44 -15.69 6.49
C GLY A 80 -7.64 -14.70 5.34
N HIS A 81 -8.30 -13.56 5.60
CA HIS A 81 -8.62 -12.56 4.59
C HIS A 81 -7.68 -11.36 4.72
N SER A 82 -6.81 -11.19 3.72
CA SER A 82 -5.68 -10.25 3.76
C SER A 82 -6.07 -8.77 3.97
N THR A 83 -7.28 -8.36 3.57
CA THR A 83 -7.75 -6.97 3.75
C THR A 83 -8.75 -6.81 4.90
N ALA A 84 -9.19 -7.89 5.56
CA ALA A 84 -10.26 -7.79 6.58
C ALA A 84 -9.81 -6.96 7.80
N GLY A 85 -8.57 -7.15 8.24
CA GLY A 85 -7.97 -6.35 9.31
C GLY A 85 -7.92 -4.88 8.94
N LEU A 86 -7.41 -4.55 7.76
CA LEU A 86 -7.31 -3.18 7.24
C LEU A 86 -8.68 -2.49 7.20
N ILE A 87 -9.68 -3.14 6.59
CA ILE A 87 -11.04 -2.59 6.47
C ILE A 87 -11.64 -2.32 7.85
N LYS A 88 -11.48 -3.26 8.78
CA LYS A 88 -11.99 -3.10 10.15
C LYS A 88 -11.31 -1.92 10.87
N SER A 89 -9.98 -1.83 10.81
CA SER A 89 -9.24 -0.77 11.48
C SER A 89 -9.55 0.61 10.89
N LEU A 90 -9.62 0.73 9.56
CA LEU A 90 -9.99 2.00 8.93
C LEU A 90 -11.44 2.42 9.27
N ARG A 91 -12.39 1.48 9.25
CA ARG A 91 -13.79 1.76 9.65
C ARG A 91 -13.92 2.24 11.09
N ALA A 92 -13.07 1.75 12.00
CA ALA A 92 -13.10 2.17 13.40
C ALA A 92 -12.75 3.65 13.58
N LEU A 93 -11.91 4.23 12.70
CA LEU A 93 -11.53 5.64 12.73
C LEU A 93 -12.59 6.56 12.14
N LEU A 94 -13.40 6.05 11.22
CA LEU A 94 -14.33 6.87 10.44
C LEU A 94 -15.63 7.16 11.21
N PRO A 95 -16.27 8.31 10.95
CA PRO A 95 -17.65 8.56 11.38
C PRO A 95 -18.62 7.66 10.62
N GLU A 96 -19.80 7.44 11.19
CA GLU A 96 -20.82 6.52 10.64
C GLU A 96 -21.14 6.80 9.16
N SER A 97 -21.21 8.07 8.78
CA SER A 97 -21.50 8.51 7.40
C SER A 97 -20.49 8.07 6.34
N ALA A 98 -19.31 7.57 6.74
CA ALA A 98 -18.25 7.14 5.82
C ALA A 98 -17.92 5.64 5.92
N ARG A 99 -18.29 4.96 7.02
CA ARG A 99 -17.84 3.58 7.32
C ARG A 99 -18.23 2.56 6.27
N GLU A 100 -19.49 2.59 5.83
CA GLU A 100 -20.02 1.61 4.88
C GLU A 100 -19.35 1.71 3.50
N TRP A 101 -18.84 2.90 3.16
CA TRP A 101 -18.26 3.23 1.86
C TRP A 101 -16.80 2.80 1.72
N VAL A 102 -16.12 2.47 2.82
CA VAL A 102 -14.79 1.85 2.75
C VAL A 102 -14.89 0.54 1.98
N TYR A 103 -14.05 0.39 0.96
CA TYR A 103 -13.95 -0.84 0.16
C TYR A 103 -15.24 -1.16 -0.64
N HIS A 104 -16.10 -0.18 -0.89
CA HIS A 104 -17.39 -0.41 -1.53
C HIS A 104 -17.22 -1.05 -2.92
N GLY A 105 -17.81 -2.21 -3.14
CA GLY A 105 -17.79 -2.91 -4.44
C GLY A 105 -16.43 -3.48 -4.87
N ALA A 106 -15.40 -3.42 -4.01
CA ALA A 106 -14.08 -3.96 -4.33
C ALA A 106 -13.87 -5.38 -3.78
N THR A 107 -12.88 -6.06 -4.33
CA THR A 107 -12.37 -7.36 -3.90
C THR A 107 -10.90 -7.25 -3.51
N VAL A 108 -10.36 -8.30 -2.86
CA VAL A 108 -8.94 -8.33 -2.45
C VAL A 108 -8.00 -8.15 -3.63
N GLN A 109 -8.37 -8.72 -4.78
CA GLN A 109 -7.57 -8.66 -5.99
C GLN A 109 -7.50 -7.24 -6.57
N ASP A 110 -8.62 -6.49 -6.53
CA ASP A 110 -8.63 -5.11 -7.03
C ASP A 110 -7.59 -4.23 -6.32
N VAL A 111 -7.47 -4.38 -4.99
CA VAL A 111 -6.47 -3.64 -4.20
C VAL A 111 -5.07 -4.20 -4.39
N SER A 112 -4.91 -5.52 -4.34
CA SER A 112 -3.60 -6.17 -4.38
C SER A 112 -2.92 -6.03 -5.74
N ASP A 113 -3.66 -6.20 -6.83
CA ASP A 113 -3.12 -6.12 -8.19
C ASP A 113 -2.87 -4.66 -8.60
N THR A 114 -3.72 -3.72 -8.15
CA THR A 114 -3.45 -2.29 -8.32
C THR A 114 -2.17 -1.89 -7.59
N TRP A 115 -1.98 -2.31 -6.35
CA TRP A 115 -0.73 -2.09 -5.61
C TRP A 115 0.47 -2.66 -6.35
N PHE A 116 0.37 -3.91 -6.82
CA PHE A 116 1.46 -4.55 -7.56
C PHE A 116 1.82 -3.76 -8.82
N GLY A 117 0.84 -3.32 -9.61
CA GLY A 117 1.07 -2.49 -10.79
C GLY A 117 1.73 -1.14 -10.47
N LEU A 118 1.29 -0.46 -9.39
CA LEU A 118 1.88 0.80 -8.94
C LEU A 118 3.34 0.61 -8.49
N VAL A 119 3.61 -0.42 -7.68
CA VAL A 119 4.97 -0.71 -7.19
C VAL A 119 5.89 -1.14 -8.32
N MET A 120 5.44 -2.00 -9.24
CA MET A 120 6.26 -2.43 -10.37
C MET A 120 6.62 -1.25 -11.30
N ARG A 121 5.74 -0.26 -11.45
CA ARG A 121 6.08 0.98 -12.16
C ARG A 121 7.21 1.73 -11.47
N SER A 122 7.11 1.93 -10.15
CA SER A 122 8.18 2.58 -9.37
C SER A 122 9.51 1.79 -9.42
N VAL A 123 9.43 0.46 -9.40
CA VAL A 123 10.61 -0.41 -9.56
C VAL A 123 11.23 -0.23 -10.94
N ALA A 124 10.43 -0.16 -12.01
CA ALA A 124 10.92 0.06 -13.36
C ALA A 124 11.67 1.39 -13.47
N ASP A 125 11.13 2.48 -12.88
CA ASP A 125 11.79 3.79 -12.87
C ASP A 125 13.18 3.73 -12.19
N VAL A 126 13.29 2.99 -11.09
CA VAL A 126 14.57 2.77 -10.36
C VAL A 126 15.56 1.97 -11.20
N VAL A 127 15.09 0.87 -11.80
CA VAL A 127 15.92 -0.01 -12.62
C VAL A 127 16.43 0.72 -13.86
N ASP A 128 15.58 1.47 -14.55
CA ASP A 128 15.97 2.24 -15.74
C ASP A 128 17.04 3.29 -15.41
N ARG A 129 16.87 4.01 -14.29
CA ARG A 129 17.87 4.97 -13.79
C ARG A 129 19.21 4.29 -13.52
N ASP A 130 19.21 3.17 -12.82
CA ASP A 130 20.45 2.51 -12.41
C ASP A 130 21.13 1.78 -13.58
N LEU A 131 20.36 1.24 -14.52
CA LEU A 131 20.89 0.72 -15.78
C LEU A 131 21.59 1.80 -16.60
N ALA A 132 20.98 2.99 -16.73
CA ALA A 132 21.61 4.12 -17.43
C ALA A 132 22.94 4.53 -16.79
N ARG A 133 23.02 4.53 -15.46
CA ARG A 133 24.26 4.81 -14.71
C ARG A 133 25.33 3.75 -14.96
N CYS A 134 24.97 2.47 -14.93
CA CYS A 134 25.87 1.36 -15.23
C CYS A 134 26.38 1.43 -16.67
N ALA A 135 25.51 1.71 -17.63
CA ALA A 135 25.88 1.86 -19.04
C ALA A 135 26.87 3.01 -19.24
N ALA A 136 26.62 4.16 -18.62
CA ALA A 136 27.52 5.31 -18.68
C ALA A 136 28.90 5.01 -18.07
N ALA A 137 28.93 4.31 -16.93
CA ALA A 137 30.19 3.92 -16.29
C ALA A 137 30.99 2.90 -17.12
N ALA A 138 30.31 1.94 -17.76
CA ALA A 138 30.96 0.91 -18.58
C ALA A 138 31.60 1.49 -19.85
N VAL A 139 31.01 2.53 -20.44
CA VAL A 139 31.56 3.22 -21.63
C VAL A 139 32.76 4.11 -21.27
N ALA A 140 32.89 4.53 -20.01
CA ALA A 140 33.98 5.38 -19.54
C ALA A 140 35.27 4.60 -19.18
N LEU A 141 35.24 3.26 -19.24
CA LEU A 141 36.39 2.37 -19.05
C LEU A 141 37.13 2.11 -20.36
#